data_AF-A0A817HZ55-F1
#
_entry.id   AF-A0A817HZ55-F1
#
_cell.length_a   1.000
_cell.length_b   1.000
_cell.length_c   1.000
_cell.angle_alpha   90.00
_cell.angle_beta   90.00
_cell.angle_gamma   90.00
#
_symmetry.space_group_name_H-M   'P 1'
#
loop_
_entity.id
_entity.type
_entity.pdbx_description
1 polymer ?
#
loop_
_entity_poly.entity_id
_entity_poly.type
_entity_poly.pdbx_seq_one_letter_code
_entity_poly.pdbx_strand_id
1 'polypeptide(L)'
;MASCIVTSPGDTAPSLVKLRIPFHSDKQNEDCLSRVILVIDRSGSMCGGPWKQVQSAVQAIYEMNQKLVRDASFEPIVITYNDTVSITDLASIAKTTACGSTDFVKAFQQVQTTVKQMNVKKRIVIIFMTDGCDSCNRPNAILDTQTKLRMFLRNSGFNCVVHVIGYSKDHDLNMMDTLKTLGTTEGVYRYAEGSMGLDEKFRELFEFADVTVEFTIKLPNINEPIKITGEMIDSDYVESECWLSLNENIKDPIEISIGRNHYNVIPKFTEPDTIFNIKSLSKRTNNVTTQNELDQIQNELQQLNMFGNHANGTKADRQLAIELRAELQTRLNALHSIMADIARGTLNQTAALAKMNDLRYADK
;
A
#
# COMPACT_ATOMS: atom_id res chain seq x y z
N MET A 1 16.07 22.04 9.22
CA MET A 1 14.81 22.76 8.93
C MET A 1 13.95 21.84 8.08
N ALA A 2 12.65 21.75 8.36
CA ALA A 2 11.73 21.02 7.51
C ALA A 2 11.42 21.81 6.24
N SER A 3 11.32 21.13 5.09
CA SER A 3 11.03 21.75 3.80
C SER A 3 9.86 21.04 3.12
N CYS A 4 8.74 21.73 2.96
CA CYS A 4 7.64 21.27 2.13
C CYS A 4 7.85 21.81 0.72
N ILE A 5 7.98 20.93 -0.27
CA ILE A 5 8.14 21.32 -1.67
C ILE A 5 6.78 21.18 -2.36
N VAL A 6 6.17 22.31 -2.68
CA VAL A 6 4.88 22.32 -3.39
C VAL A 6 5.13 22.53 -4.87
N THR A 7 4.61 21.63 -5.67
CA THR A 7 4.68 21.68 -7.14
C THR A 7 3.26 21.83 -7.66
N SER A 8 2.85 23.05 -8.00
CA SER A 8 1.49 23.34 -8.45
C SER A 8 1.40 23.44 -9.97
N PRO A 9 0.43 22.74 -10.61
CA PRO A 9 -0.01 23.03 -11.96
C PRO A 9 -1.27 23.94 -11.94
N GLY A 10 -1.15 25.19 -11.48
CA GLY A 10 -2.16 26.24 -11.68
C GLY A 10 -3.46 26.17 -10.85
N ASP A 11 -4.22 27.28 -10.93
CA ASP A 11 -5.25 27.70 -9.98
C ASP A 11 -6.46 26.74 -9.79
N THR A 12 -6.78 26.48 -8.51
CA THR A 12 -8.00 25.86 -7.92
C THR A 12 -8.18 24.33 -7.96
N ALA A 13 -7.42 23.57 -8.75
CA ALA A 13 -7.46 22.11 -8.71
C ALA A 13 -6.57 21.54 -7.57
N PRO A 14 -6.90 20.36 -6.99
CA PRO A 14 -5.97 19.69 -6.08
C PRO A 14 -4.60 19.54 -6.77
N SER A 15 -3.55 20.02 -6.12
CA SER A 15 -2.18 19.92 -6.63
C SER A 15 -1.49 18.73 -5.99
N LEU A 16 -0.62 18.04 -6.73
CA LEU A 16 0.23 17.02 -6.15
C LEU A 16 1.38 17.71 -5.41
N VAL A 17 1.61 17.34 -4.16
CA VAL A 17 2.58 17.98 -3.27
C VAL A 17 3.62 16.96 -2.83
N LYS A 18 4.90 17.35 -2.89
CA LYS A 18 6.02 16.55 -2.41
C LYS A 18 6.52 17.06 -1.06
N LEU A 19 6.29 16.27 -0.03
CA LEU A 19 6.67 16.57 1.33
C LEU A 19 7.98 15.88 1.67
N ARG A 20 8.97 16.64 2.13
CA ARG A 20 10.22 16.10 2.64
C ARG A 20 10.46 16.60 4.06
N ILE A 21 10.14 15.76 5.04
CA ILE A 21 10.10 16.15 6.45
C ILE A 21 11.30 15.51 7.15
N PRO A 22 12.17 16.29 7.80
CA PRO A 22 13.23 15.76 8.63
C PRO A 22 12.62 14.93 9.76
N PHE A 23 13.00 13.67 9.82
CA PHE A 23 12.59 12.71 10.83
C PHE A 23 13.85 12.16 11.47
N HIS A 24 14.17 12.60 12.69
CA HIS A 24 15.30 11.99 13.40
C HIS A 24 14.76 10.78 14.17
N SER A 25 15.25 9.59 13.79
CA SER A 25 14.94 8.35 14.49
C SER A 25 15.70 8.28 15.83
N ASP A 26 15.40 9.19 16.76
CA ASP A 26 15.86 9.04 18.14
C ASP A 26 15.21 7.80 18.76
N LYS A 27 15.88 7.14 19.70
CA LYS A 27 15.32 5.97 20.45
C LYS A 27 13.97 6.26 21.11
N GLN A 28 13.56 7.52 21.22
CA GLN A 28 12.26 7.95 21.73
C GLN A 28 11.11 7.85 20.71
N ASN A 29 11.39 7.59 19.43
CA ASN A 29 10.40 7.46 18.35
C ASN A 29 10.01 6.00 18.05
N GLU A 30 10.19 5.08 19.00
CA GLU A 30 9.66 3.72 18.93
C GLU A 30 8.15 3.67 18.65
N ASP A 31 7.41 4.72 19.00
CA ASP A 31 5.96 4.85 18.76
C ASP A 31 5.61 4.88 17.26
N CYS A 32 6.57 5.18 16.38
CA CYS A 32 6.37 5.21 14.92
C CYS A 32 6.57 3.85 14.24
N LEU A 33 7.16 2.86 14.93
CA LEU A 33 7.42 1.54 14.35
C LEU A 33 6.12 0.75 14.18
N SER A 34 5.94 0.17 13.00
CA SER A 34 4.73 -0.61 12.68
C SER A 34 4.82 -2.03 13.26
N ARG A 35 3.69 -2.54 13.77
CA ARG A 35 3.53 -3.97 14.09
C ARG A 35 2.88 -4.67 12.91
N VAL A 36 3.54 -5.69 12.38
CA VAL A 36 3.04 -6.46 11.24
C VAL A 36 2.30 -7.71 11.71
N ILE A 37 1.10 -7.94 11.18
CA ILE A 37 0.31 -9.16 11.34
C ILE A 37 0.13 -9.80 9.98
N LEU A 38 0.64 -11.01 9.80
CA LEU A 38 0.40 -11.81 8.60
C LEU A 38 -0.81 -12.71 8.86
N VAL A 39 -1.86 -12.60 8.04
CA VAL A 39 -3.05 -13.46 8.13
C VAL A 39 -3.10 -14.31 6.87
N ILE A 40 -2.79 -15.59 7.01
CA ILE A 40 -2.46 -16.45 5.88
C ILE A 40 -3.47 -17.61 5.79
N ASP A 41 -4.15 -17.71 4.66
CA ASP A 41 -5.00 -18.84 4.31
C ASP A 41 -4.16 -20.10 4.10
N ARG A 42 -4.51 -21.16 4.82
CA ARG A 42 -3.93 -22.50 4.68
C ARG A 42 -4.99 -23.54 4.38
N SER A 43 -6.07 -23.18 3.68
CA SER A 43 -7.12 -24.07 3.23
C SER A 43 -6.63 -25.10 2.19
N GLY A 44 -7.49 -26.06 1.83
CA GLY A 44 -7.14 -27.12 0.87
C GLY A 44 -6.77 -26.61 -0.53
N SER A 45 -7.36 -25.50 -0.99
CA SER A 45 -7.05 -24.90 -2.31
C SER A 45 -5.62 -24.38 -2.38
N MET A 46 -5.08 -23.95 -1.24
CA MET A 46 -3.69 -23.50 -1.12
C MET A 46 -2.67 -24.65 -1.21
N CYS A 47 -3.09 -25.91 -1.10
CA CYS A 47 -2.17 -27.05 -1.03
C CYS A 47 -1.26 -27.17 -2.27
N GLY A 48 -0.03 -27.63 -2.06
CA GLY A 48 0.94 -27.87 -3.13
C GLY A 48 1.75 -26.63 -3.47
N GLY A 49 1.72 -26.22 -4.75
CA GLY A 49 2.52 -25.12 -5.28
C GLY A 49 2.29 -23.75 -4.61
N PRO A 50 1.03 -23.32 -4.39
CA PRO A 50 0.73 -22.04 -3.75
C PRO A 50 1.28 -21.95 -2.33
N TRP A 51 1.00 -22.96 -1.49
CA TRP A 51 1.49 -23.00 -0.12
C TRP A 51 3.03 -23.01 -0.03
N LYS A 52 3.70 -23.74 -0.93
CA LYS A 52 5.17 -23.71 -1.00
C LYS A 52 5.71 -22.31 -1.28
N GLN A 53 5.06 -21.54 -2.14
CA GLN A 53 5.46 -20.15 -2.39
C GLN A 53 5.25 -19.27 -1.16
N VAL A 54 4.13 -19.42 -0.45
CA VAL A 54 3.90 -18.73 0.83
C VAL A 54 5.01 -19.05 1.82
N GLN A 55 5.36 -20.33 1.98
CA GLN A 55 6.44 -20.76 2.88
C GLN A 55 7.78 -20.13 2.48
N SER A 56 8.12 -20.12 1.19
CA SER A 56 9.34 -19.47 0.68
C SER A 56 9.35 -17.96 0.93
N ALA A 57 8.23 -17.28 0.72
CA ALA A 57 8.09 -15.84 0.95
C ALA A 57 8.28 -15.47 2.42
N VAL A 58 7.59 -16.18 3.31
CA VAL A 58 7.65 -16.00 4.75
C VAL A 58 9.06 -16.30 5.28
N GLN A 59 9.72 -17.33 4.74
CA GLN A 59 11.10 -17.66 5.08
C GLN A 59 12.08 -16.55 4.64
N ALA A 60 11.91 -15.98 3.45
CA ALA A 60 12.73 -14.86 2.99
C ALA A 60 12.56 -13.62 3.87
N ILE A 61 11.33 -13.33 4.30
CA ILE A 61 11.02 -12.25 5.27
C ILE A 61 11.73 -12.52 6.60
N TYR A 62 11.67 -13.75 7.12
CA TYR A 62 12.36 -14.15 8.34
C TYR A 62 13.87 -13.94 8.25
N GLU A 63 14.49 -14.37 7.16
CA GLU A 63 15.94 -14.21 6.93
C GLU A 63 16.34 -12.74 6.79
N MET A 64 15.51 -11.92 6.14
CA MET A 64 15.72 -10.48 6.02
C MET A 64 15.68 -9.81 7.39
N ASN A 65 14.68 -10.14 8.22
CA ASN A 65 14.56 -9.62 9.59
C ASN A 65 15.77 -10.01 10.45
N GLN A 66 16.27 -11.25 10.33
CA GLN A 66 17.46 -11.67 11.06
C GLN A 66 18.73 -10.91 10.64
N LYS A 67 18.91 -10.67 9.33
CA LYS A 67 20.10 -9.99 8.79
C LYS A 67 20.15 -8.50 9.14
N LEU A 68 18.99 -7.85 9.23
CA LEU A 68 18.92 -6.40 9.42
C LEU A 68 19.21 -5.93 10.85
N VAL A 69 19.37 -6.83 11.85
CA VAL A 69 19.62 -6.49 13.27
C VAL A 69 18.72 -5.33 13.72
N ARG A 70 17.48 -5.29 13.23
CA ARG A 70 16.47 -4.39 13.80
C ARG A 70 16.00 -5.03 15.09
N ASP A 71 15.75 -4.20 16.09
CA ASP A 71 15.25 -4.62 17.40
C ASP A 71 14.24 -5.76 17.28
N ALA A 72 14.27 -6.72 18.20
CA ALA A 72 13.29 -7.82 18.33
C ALA A 72 11.81 -7.37 18.32
N SER A 73 11.59 -6.05 18.37
CA SER A 73 10.31 -5.37 18.18
C SER A 73 9.67 -5.50 16.79
N PHE A 74 10.35 -6.04 15.77
CA PHE A 74 9.77 -6.21 14.41
C PHE A 74 9.43 -7.67 14.04
N GLU A 75 9.38 -8.60 15.01
CA GLU A 75 8.90 -9.95 14.69
C GLU A 75 7.40 -9.92 14.32
N PRO A 76 7.01 -10.30 13.09
CA PRO A 76 5.61 -10.31 12.67
C PRO A 76 4.82 -11.39 13.39
N ILE A 77 3.57 -11.08 13.74
CA ILE A 77 2.67 -12.09 14.29
C ILE A 77 1.97 -12.80 13.14
N VAL A 78 2.13 -14.12 13.06
CA VAL A 78 1.54 -14.92 11.98
C VAL A 78 0.29 -15.63 12.47
N ILE A 79 -0.84 -15.33 11.85
CA ILE A 79 -2.11 -16.00 12.03
C ILE A 79 -2.33 -16.88 10.80
N THR A 80 -2.36 -18.19 10.95
CA THR A 80 -2.79 -19.09 9.88
C THR A 80 -4.21 -19.55 10.11
N TYR A 81 -5.00 -19.64 9.05
CA TYR A 81 -6.38 -20.08 9.18
C TYR A 81 -6.82 -21.01 8.06
N ASN A 82 -7.74 -21.90 8.40
CA ASN A 82 -8.50 -22.75 7.51
C ASN A 82 -9.90 -22.89 8.13
N ASP A 83 -10.37 -24.10 8.46
CA ASP A 83 -11.50 -24.35 9.37
C ASP A 83 -11.16 -24.14 10.85
N THR A 84 -9.88 -23.90 11.17
CA THR A 84 -9.34 -23.56 12.49
C THR A 84 -8.40 -22.37 12.37
N VAL A 85 -8.00 -21.77 13.50
CA VAL A 85 -7.03 -20.68 13.50
C VAL A 85 -5.92 -20.98 14.48
N SER A 86 -4.69 -20.66 14.10
CA SER A 86 -3.52 -20.75 14.99
C SER A 86 -2.64 -19.51 14.83
N ILE A 87 -2.10 -19.05 15.96
CA ILE A 87 -0.98 -18.11 15.97
C ILE A 87 0.30 -18.95 15.94
N THR A 88 1.22 -18.60 15.05
CA THR A 88 2.49 -19.29 14.86
C THR A 88 3.62 -18.28 14.67
N ASP A 89 4.86 -18.73 14.87
CA ASP A 89 6.04 -17.97 14.45
C ASP A 89 6.35 -18.22 12.96
N LEU A 90 7.19 -17.35 12.39
CA LEU A 90 7.63 -17.44 10.98
C LEU A 90 8.35 -18.78 10.70
N ALA A 91 9.15 -19.28 11.66
CA ALA A 91 9.94 -20.50 11.49
C ALA A 91 9.07 -21.78 11.40
N SER A 92 7.90 -21.76 12.04
CA SER A 92 6.97 -22.87 12.11
C SER A 92 6.09 -22.97 10.86
N ILE A 93 5.94 -21.90 10.09
CA ILE A 93 5.19 -21.89 8.81
C ILE A 93 5.76 -22.94 7.84
N ALA A 94 7.09 -23.09 7.78
CA ALA A 94 7.77 -24.09 6.94
C ALA A 94 7.35 -25.54 7.26
N LYS A 95 6.83 -25.81 8.46
CA LYS A 95 6.42 -27.14 8.92
C LYS A 95 4.92 -27.38 8.81
N THR A 96 4.14 -26.33 8.57
CA THR A 96 2.68 -26.43 8.46
C THR A 96 2.25 -26.84 7.05
N THR A 97 1.13 -27.54 6.96
CA THR A 97 0.52 -27.95 5.69
C THR A 97 -0.81 -27.24 5.50
N ALA A 98 -1.09 -26.87 4.24
CA ALA A 98 -2.36 -26.33 3.85
C ALA A 98 -3.39 -27.46 3.63
N CYS A 99 -4.53 -27.37 4.33
CA CYS A 99 -5.63 -28.32 4.28
C CYS A 99 -6.91 -27.71 4.88
N GLY A 100 -8.06 -28.35 4.66
CA GLY A 100 -9.33 -27.96 5.26
C GLY A 100 -10.11 -26.92 4.45
N SER A 101 -11.09 -26.29 5.09
CA SER A 101 -11.97 -25.27 4.50
C SER A 101 -11.44 -23.86 4.75
N THR A 102 -12.14 -22.84 4.29
CA THR A 102 -11.78 -21.41 4.47
C THR A 102 -12.82 -20.75 5.37
N ASP A 103 -12.43 -20.35 6.59
CA ASP A 103 -13.29 -19.70 7.58
C ASP A 103 -12.81 -18.28 7.89
N PHE A 104 -13.33 -17.30 7.14
CA PHE A 104 -13.00 -15.89 7.35
C PHE A 104 -13.52 -15.36 8.68
N VAL A 105 -14.65 -15.87 9.17
CA VAL A 105 -15.23 -15.42 10.45
C VAL A 105 -14.25 -15.68 11.58
N LYS A 106 -13.65 -16.88 11.64
CA LYS A 106 -12.62 -17.19 12.65
C LYS A 106 -11.35 -16.37 12.45
N ALA A 107 -10.90 -16.18 11.21
CA ALA A 107 -9.74 -15.34 10.91
C ALA A 107 -9.92 -13.91 11.44
N PHE A 108 -11.08 -13.29 11.18
CA PHE A 108 -11.39 -11.93 11.65
C PHE A 108 -11.47 -11.84 13.18
N GLN A 109 -12.10 -12.82 13.83
CA GLN A 109 -12.16 -12.88 15.29
C GLN A 109 -10.78 -13.04 15.92
N GLN A 110 -9.91 -13.84 15.30
CA GLN A 110 -8.53 -13.98 15.76
C GLN A 110 -7.76 -12.68 15.59
N VAL A 111 -7.88 -11.99 14.45
CA VAL A 111 -7.27 -10.67 14.26
C VAL A 111 -7.70 -9.70 15.36
N GLN A 112 -9.01 -9.61 15.65
CA GLN A 112 -9.50 -8.78 16.75
C GLN A 112 -8.86 -9.17 18.10
N THR A 113 -8.79 -10.46 18.39
CA THR A 113 -8.24 -10.98 19.65
C THR A 113 -6.76 -10.65 19.78
N THR A 114 -5.98 -10.94 18.74
CA THR A 114 -4.55 -10.67 18.67
C THR A 114 -4.29 -9.18 18.86
N VAL A 115 -4.99 -8.32 18.11
CA VAL A 115 -4.83 -6.86 18.20
C VAL A 115 -5.18 -6.32 19.60
N LYS A 116 -6.23 -6.84 20.25
CA LYS A 116 -6.56 -6.49 21.66
C LYS A 116 -5.42 -6.85 22.63
N GLN A 117 -4.76 -7.99 22.41
CA GLN A 117 -3.70 -8.47 23.29
C GLN A 117 -2.39 -7.69 23.15
N MET A 118 -2.11 -7.11 21.98
CA MET A 118 -0.85 -6.40 21.75
C MET A 118 -0.69 -5.12 22.58
N ASN A 119 -1.77 -4.55 23.12
CA ASN A 119 -1.78 -3.31 23.93
C ASN A 119 -0.87 -2.20 23.36
N VAL A 120 -0.86 -2.04 22.03
CA VAL A 120 0.05 -1.13 21.33
C VAL A 120 -0.65 0.17 20.99
N LYS A 121 0.07 1.27 21.23
CA LYS A 121 -0.24 2.62 20.67
C LYS A 121 0.39 2.85 19.30
N LYS A 122 1.03 1.81 18.74
CA LYS A 122 1.78 1.85 17.48
C LYS A 122 0.88 1.57 16.29
N ARG A 123 1.36 1.94 15.09
CA ARG A 123 0.71 1.57 13.82
C ARG A 123 0.68 0.05 13.68
N ILE A 124 -0.44 -0.49 13.17
CA ILE A 124 -0.61 -1.91 12.86
C ILE A 124 -0.77 -2.07 11.35
N VAL A 125 0.02 -2.95 10.76
CA VAL A 125 -0.11 -3.35 9.36
C VAL A 125 -0.56 -4.81 9.32
N ILE A 126 -1.73 -5.05 8.76
CA ILE A 126 -2.28 -6.39 8.58
C ILE A 126 -2.13 -6.75 7.11
N ILE A 127 -1.45 -7.85 6.80
CA ILE A 127 -1.33 -8.39 5.45
C ILE A 127 -2.19 -9.65 5.42
N PHE A 128 -3.34 -9.56 4.78
CA PHE A 128 -4.29 -10.66 4.62
C PHE A 128 -4.02 -11.37 3.29
N MET A 129 -3.91 -12.69 3.30
CA MET A 129 -3.67 -13.48 2.10
C MET A 129 -4.65 -14.63 2.02
N THR A 130 -5.30 -14.80 0.87
CA THR A 130 -6.26 -15.87 0.60
C THR A 130 -6.33 -16.19 -0.88
N ASP A 131 -6.69 -17.42 -1.23
CA ASP A 131 -6.89 -17.84 -2.60
C ASP A 131 -8.35 -18.07 -3.00
N GLY A 132 -9.29 -17.87 -2.08
CA GLY A 132 -10.63 -18.40 -2.25
C GLY A 132 -11.73 -17.60 -1.54
N CYS A 133 -12.88 -18.27 -1.46
CA CYS A 133 -14.09 -17.77 -0.80
C CYS A 133 -14.29 -18.50 0.53
N ASP A 134 -14.96 -17.86 1.48
CA ASP A 134 -15.41 -18.54 2.69
C ASP A 134 -16.31 -19.72 2.32
N SER A 135 -16.03 -20.88 2.89
CA SER A 135 -16.77 -22.13 2.64
C SER A 135 -17.48 -22.66 3.89
N CYS A 136 -17.35 -21.97 5.02
CA CYS A 136 -17.87 -22.42 6.32
C CYS A 136 -19.12 -21.63 6.77
N ASN A 137 -19.28 -20.41 6.29
CA ASN A 137 -20.21 -19.43 6.83
C ASN A 137 -21.22 -18.93 5.81
N ARG A 138 -22.37 -18.48 6.30
CA ARG A 138 -23.36 -17.78 5.46
C ARG A 138 -22.89 -16.35 5.17
N PRO A 139 -23.23 -15.75 4.01
CA PRO A 139 -22.83 -14.39 3.65
C PRO A 139 -23.10 -13.33 4.73
N ASN A 140 -24.25 -13.40 5.40
CA ASN A 140 -24.59 -12.45 6.47
C ASN A 140 -23.64 -12.55 7.67
N ALA A 141 -23.19 -13.76 8.04
CA ALA A 141 -22.27 -13.95 9.16
C ALA A 141 -20.87 -13.36 8.85
N ILE A 142 -20.44 -13.49 7.59
CA ILE A 142 -19.18 -12.91 7.11
C ILE A 142 -19.29 -11.38 7.16
N LEU A 143 -20.35 -10.81 6.59
CA LEU A 143 -20.59 -9.36 6.56
C LEU A 143 -20.70 -8.76 7.97
N ASP A 144 -21.41 -9.42 8.87
CA ASP A 144 -21.55 -9.00 10.26
C ASP A 144 -20.19 -8.99 10.98
N THR A 145 -19.39 -10.04 10.79
CA THR A 145 -18.07 -10.17 11.43
C THR A 145 -17.07 -9.18 10.84
N GLN A 146 -17.12 -8.98 9.53
CA GLN A 146 -16.33 -7.97 8.83
C GLN A 146 -16.66 -6.56 9.30
N THR A 147 -17.96 -6.24 9.46
CA THR A 147 -18.41 -4.96 10.00
C THR A 147 -17.92 -4.76 11.43
N LYS A 148 -18.02 -5.79 12.28
CA LYS A 148 -17.46 -5.77 13.65
C LYS A 148 -15.96 -5.55 13.65
N LEU A 149 -15.22 -6.20 12.75
CA LEU A 149 -13.76 -6.00 12.60
C LEU A 149 -13.44 -4.57 12.17
N ARG A 150 -14.12 -4.03 11.16
CA ARG A 150 -13.95 -2.64 10.71
C ARG A 150 -14.21 -1.65 11.84
N MET A 151 -15.33 -1.78 12.54
CA MET A 151 -15.65 -0.92 13.68
C MET A 151 -14.60 -1.03 14.79
N PHE A 152 -14.16 -2.25 15.09
CA PHE A 152 -13.12 -2.48 16.08
C PHE A 152 -11.79 -1.79 15.70
N LEU A 153 -11.31 -1.97 14.47
CA LEU A 153 -10.05 -1.37 14.01
C LEU A 153 -10.13 0.17 13.92
N ARG A 154 -11.30 0.72 13.58
CA ARG A 154 -11.48 2.18 13.51
C ARG A 154 -11.63 2.85 14.88
N ASN A 155 -12.18 2.13 15.85
CA ASN A 155 -12.42 2.63 17.21
C ASN A 155 -11.29 2.30 18.18
N SER A 156 -10.23 1.63 17.74
CA SER A 156 -9.15 1.18 18.60
C SER A 156 -8.15 2.28 18.99
N GLY A 157 -8.19 3.43 18.32
CA GLY A 157 -7.36 4.59 18.64
C GLY A 157 -5.92 4.52 18.10
N PHE A 158 -5.54 3.47 17.37
CA PHE A 158 -4.28 3.37 16.64
C PHE A 158 -4.50 3.40 15.13
N ASN A 159 -3.44 3.71 14.38
CA ASN A 159 -3.49 3.56 12.93
C ASN A 159 -3.43 2.08 12.55
N CYS A 160 -4.36 1.64 11.69
CA CYS A 160 -4.35 0.30 11.12
C CYS A 160 -4.50 0.36 9.59
N VAL A 161 -3.61 -0.33 8.89
CA VAL A 161 -3.68 -0.54 7.43
C VAL A 161 -3.87 -2.02 7.16
N VAL A 162 -4.81 -2.37 6.28
CA VAL A 162 -5.06 -3.75 5.87
C VAL A 162 -4.67 -3.90 4.40
N HIS A 163 -3.56 -4.56 4.13
CA HIS A 163 -3.19 -4.99 2.78
C HIS A 163 -3.75 -6.38 2.51
N VAL A 164 -4.01 -6.67 1.25
CA VAL A 164 -4.66 -7.90 0.82
C VAL A 164 -3.91 -8.48 -0.37
N ILE A 165 -3.60 -9.77 -0.32
CA ILE A 165 -3.06 -10.55 -1.43
C ILE A 165 -4.12 -11.59 -1.80
N GLY A 166 -4.73 -11.42 -2.98
CA GLY A 166 -5.63 -12.39 -3.58
C GLY A 166 -4.83 -13.32 -4.47
N TYR A 167 -4.88 -14.61 -4.19
CA TYR A 167 -4.24 -15.64 -5.01
C TYR A 167 -5.30 -16.39 -5.82
N SER A 168 -4.94 -16.86 -7.02
CA SER A 168 -5.85 -17.58 -7.95
C SER A 168 -6.91 -16.70 -8.61
N LYS A 169 -7.36 -17.07 -9.81
CA LYS A 169 -8.40 -16.34 -10.57
C LYS A 169 -9.80 -16.38 -9.96
N ASP A 170 -10.06 -17.31 -9.04
CA ASP A 170 -11.39 -17.64 -8.54
C ASP A 170 -11.66 -17.03 -7.13
N HIS A 171 -10.79 -16.13 -6.66
CA HIS A 171 -11.00 -15.39 -5.41
C HIS A 171 -12.12 -14.34 -5.56
N ASP A 172 -12.76 -13.98 -4.44
CA ASP A 172 -13.80 -12.94 -4.41
C ASP A 172 -13.18 -11.53 -4.40
N LEU A 173 -13.11 -10.90 -5.57
CA LEU A 173 -12.59 -9.53 -5.72
C LEU A 173 -13.32 -8.50 -4.86
N ASN A 174 -14.65 -8.61 -4.72
CA ASN A 174 -15.43 -7.66 -3.94
C ASN A 174 -15.07 -7.79 -2.46
N MET A 175 -14.87 -9.02 -2.00
CA MET A 175 -14.38 -9.28 -0.66
C MET A 175 -12.98 -8.70 -0.45
N MET A 176 -12.05 -8.89 -1.40
CA MET A 176 -10.69 -8.36 -1.29
C MET A 176 -10.66 -6.82 -1.26
N ASP A 177 -11.47 -6.18 -2.11
CA ASP A 177 -11.62 -4.72 -2.14
C ASP A 177 -12.23 -4.21 -0.82
N THR A 178 -13.16 -4.97 -0.23
CA THR A 178 -13.73 -4.64 1.08
C THR A 178 -12.72 -4.87 2.22
N LEU A 179 -11.87 -5.90 2.14
CA LEU A 179 -10.85 -6.20 3.14
C LEU A 179 -9.82 -5.08 3.25
N LYS A 180 -9.32 -4.54 2.13
CA LYS A 180 -8.31 -3.46 2.18
C LYS A 180 -8.83 -2.15 2.80
N THR A 181 -10.16 -1.98 2.89
CA THR A 181 -10.80 -0.80 3.49
C THR A 181 -11.20 -1.00 4.96
N LEU A 182 -10.87 -2.14 5.56
CA LEU A 182 -11.20 -2.42 6.97
C LEU A 182 -10.39 -1.56 7.96
N GLY A 183 -9.19 -1.16 7.57
CA GLY A 183 -8.30 -0.32 8.37
C GLY A 183 -8.84 1.09 8.62
N THR A 184 -8.07 1.87 9.37
CA THR A 184 -8.24 3.33 9.49
C THR A 184 -7.76 4.04 8.22
N THR A 185 -6.76 3.46 7.56
CA THR A 185 -6.23 3.91 6.27
C THR A 185 -6.44 2.80 5.26
N GLU A 186 -6.85 3.15 4.03
CA GLU A 186 -7.00 2.18 2.95
C GLU A 186 -5.66 1.54 2.62
N GLY A 187 -5.62 0.21 2.61
CA GLY A 187 -4.45 -0.54 2.18
C GLY A 187 -4.46 -0.84 0.69
N VAL A 188 -3.61 -1.78 0.29
CA VAL A 188 -3.41 -2.15 -1.11
C VAL A 188 -3.91 -3.57 -1.33
N TYR A 189 -4.55 -3.79 -2.47
CA TYR A 189 -4.89 -5.11 -2.98
C TYR A 189 -3.89 -5.51 -4.06
N ARG A 190 -3.28 -6.68 -3.91
CA ARG A 190 -2.35 -7.30 -4.87
C ARG A 190 -2.94 -8.61 -5.37
N TYR A 191 -2.89 -8.82 -6.68
CA TYR A 191 -3.26 -10.08 -7.28
C TYR A 191 -2.02 -10.92 -7.54
N ALA A 192 -2.07 -12.21 -7.25
CA ALA A 192 -1.02 -13.16 -7.57
C ALA A 192 -1.62 -14.40 -8.22
N GLU A 193 -1.00 -14.88 -9.30
CA GLU A 193 -1.44 -16.10 -9.99
C GLU A 193 -0.25 -16.91 -10.47
N GLY A 194 -0.38 -18.24 -10.40
CA GLY A 194 0.59 -19.15 -10.96
C GLY A 194 1.79 -19.42 -10.03
N SER A 195 2.88 -19.89 -10.64
CA SER A 195 4.08 -20.34 -9.94
C SER A 195 5.08 -19.24 -9.62
N MET A 196 4.83 -18.00 -10.06
CA MET A 196 5.75 -16.87 -9.91
C MET A 196 4.98 -15.65 -9.42
N GLY A 197 5.52 -14.94 -8.43
CA GLY A 197 5.07 -13.61 -8.03
C GLY A 197 4.44 -13.53 -6.65
N LEU A 198 3.97 -14.63 -6.05
CA LEU A 198 3.40 -14.56 -4.68
C LEU A 198 4.47 -14.14 -3.67
N ASP A 199 5.69 -14.67 -3.81
CA ASP A 199 6.85 -14.33 -3.00
C ASP A 199 7.28 -12.87 -3.16
N GLU A 200 7.30 -12.38 -4.39
CA GLU A 200 7.58 -10.98 -4.70
C GLU A 200 6.53 -10.05 -4.08
N LYS A 201 5.23 -10.34 -4.22
CA LYS A 201 4.16 -9.53 -3.62
C LYS A 201 4.16 -9.52 -2.11
N PHE A 202 4.50 -10.64 -1.47
CA PHE A 202 4.71 -10.66 -0.03
C PHE A 202 5.89 -9.77 0.39
N ARG A 203 7.02 -9.85 -0.33
CA ARG A 203 8.21 -9.04 -0.05
C ARG A 203 7.91 -7.54 -0.23
N GLU A 204 7.30 -7.14 -1.34
CA GLU A 204 6.90 -5.74 -1.61
C GLU A 204 6.03 -5.19 -0.46
N LEU A 205 4.98 -5.91 -0.07
CA LEU A 205 4.08 -5.44 1.00
C LEU A 205 4.76 -5.40 2.37
N PHE A 206 5.72 -6.30 2.60
CA PHE A 206 6.48 -6.33 3.85
C PHE A 206 7.48 -5.16 3.94
N GLU A 207 8.23 -4.92 2.87
CA GLU A 207 9.14 -3.76 2.76
C GLU A 207 8.35 -2.45 2.89
N PHE A 208 7.19 -2.36 2.22
CA PHE A 208 6.28 -1.22 2.37
C PHE A 208 5.81 -1.04 3.82
N ALA A 209 5.46 -2.13 4.51
CA ALA A 209 5.03 -2.06 5.91
C ALA A 209 6.13 -1.55 6.85
N ASP A 210 7.39 -1.87 6.54
CA ASP A 210 8.58 -1.50 7.33
C ASP A 210 9.00 -0.04 7.12
N VAL A 211 8.99 0.46 5.88
CA VAL A 211 9.46 1.83 5.57
C VAL A 211 8.41 2.90 5.76
N THR A 212 7.13 2.53 5.91
CA THR A 212 6.03 3.51 5.94
C THR A 212 5.81 4.11 7.32
N VAL A 213 5.72 5.44 7.36
CA VAL A 213 5.43 6.25 8.55
C VAL A 213 4.19 7.08 8.29
N GLU A 214 3.26 7.10 9.24
CA GLU A 214 2.12 8.01 9.18
C GLU A 214 2.46 9.34 9.87
N PHE A 215 2.00 10.42 9.28
CA PHE A 215 2.02 11.74 9.88
C PHE A 215 0.75 12.52 9.55
N THR A 216 0.44 13.53 10.36
CA THR A 216 -0.71 14.40 10.14
C THR A 216 -0.27 15.77 9.68
N ILE A 217 -1.02 16.33 8.73
CA ILE A 217 -0.85 17.70 8.25
C ILE A 217 -2.09 18.49 8.62
N LYS A 218 -1.90 19.61 9.31
CA LYS A 218 -2.95 20.58 9.58
C LYS A 218 -2.69 21.83 8.74
N LEU A 219 -3.55 22.01 7.75
CA LEU A 219 -3.53 23.19 6.89
C LEU A 219 -4.24 24.37 7.61
N PRO A 220 -3.80 25.63 7.43
CA PRO A 220 -4.36 26.79 8.10
C PRO A 220 -5.89 26.95 7.95
N ASN A 221 -6.42 26.53 6.79
CA ASN A 221 -7.84 26.70 6.43
C ASN A 221 -8.65 25.40 6.51
N ILE A 222 -8.08 24.33 7.09
CA ILE A 222 -8.78 23.04 7.24
C ILE A 222 -8.82 22.68 8.72
N ASN A 223 -10.03 22.55 9.25
CA ASN A 223 -10.24 22.25 10.67
C ASN A 223 -9.77 20.84 11.05
N GLU A 224 -9.92 19.89 10.14
CA GLU A 224 -9.55 18.49 10.36
C GLU A 224 -8.14 18.22 9.83
N PRO A 225 -7.20 17.73 10.66
CA PRO A 225 -5.89 17.31 10.19
C PRO A 225 -6.01 16.17 9.16
N ILE A 226 -5.24 16.27 8.09
CA ILE A 226 -5.15 15.27 7.02
C ILE A 226 -4.09 14.24 7.43
N LYS A 227 -4.45 12.96 7.46
CA LYS A 227 -3.50 11.86 7.68
C LYS A 227 -2.84 11.45 6.37
N ILE A 228 -1.52 11.35 6.40
CA ILE A 228 -0.69 11.04 5.23
C ILE A 228 0.31 9.96 5.59
N THR A 229 0.48 9.00 4.70
CA THR A 229 1.54 8.00 4.78
C THR A 229 2.74 8.47 3.95
N GLY A 230 3.91 8.51 4.56
CA GLY A 230 5.19 8.69 3.87
C GLY A 230 6.08 7.46 4.01
N GLU A 231 7.21 7.52 3.35
CA GLU A 231 8.27 6.51 3.34
C GLU A 231 9.52 7.11 3.97
N MET A 232 10.17 6.35 4.86
CA MET A 232 11.50 6.69 5.36
C MET A 232 12.51 6.45 4.24
N ILE A 233 13.12 7.53 3.75
CA ILE A 233 14.15 7.45 2.71
C ILE A 233 15.52 7.15 3.33
N ASP A 234 15.77 7.70 4.52
CA ASP A 234 16.96 7.49 5.33
C ASP A 234 16.60 7.64 6.83
N SER A 235 17.59 7.59 7.73
CA SER A 235 17.37 7.76 9.17
C SER A 235 16.89 9.15 9.58
N ASP A 236 16.91 10.10 8.65
CA ASP A 236 16.84 11.54 8.90
C ASP A 236 15.65 12.20 8.19
N TYR A 237 14.98 11.52 7.25
CA TYR A 237 13.91 12.07 6.43
C TYR A 237 12.77 11.07 6.14
N VAL A 238 11.55 11.60 6.22
CA VAL A 238 10.34 11.00 5.65
C VAL A 238 9.95 11.78 4.40
N GLU A 239 9.75 11.07 3.30
CA GLU A 239 9.22 11.62 2.06
C GLU A 239 7.78 11.14 1.84
N SER A 240 6.90 12.02 1.38
CA SER A 240 5.57 11.62 0.94
C SER A 240 5.13 12.49 -0.21
N GLU A 241 4.25 11.95 -1.03
CA GLU A 241 3.68 12.64 -2.17
C GLU A 241 2.16 12.47 -2.13
N CYS A 242 1.44 13.56 -1.88
CA CYS A 242 0.00 13.55 -1.64
C CYS A 242 -0.70 14.67 -2.43
N TRP A 243 -1.96 14.44 -2.77
CA TRP A 243 -2.79 15.48 -3.37
C TRP A 243 -3.34 16.37 -2.28
N LEU A 244 -3.01 17.66 -2.32
CA LEU A 244 -3.53 18.67 -1.39
C LEU A 244 -4.14 19.81 -2.20
N SER A 245 -5.33 20.23 -1.80
CA SER A 245 -5.92 21.49 -2.29
C SER A 245 -5.22 22.65 -1.61
N LEU A 246 -4.06 23.02 -2.14
CA LEU A 246 -3.32 24.20 -1.71
C LEU A 246 -3.70 25.36 -2.64
N ASN A 247 -4.13 26.47 -2.05
CA ASN A 247 -4.22 27.71 -2.81
C ASN A 247 -2.78 28.21 -3.02
N GLU A 248 -2.47 28.79 -4.18
CA GLU A 248 -1.12 29.33 -4.50
C GLU A 248 -0.62 30.39 -3.50
N ASN A 249 -1.51 30.84 -2.60
CA ASN A 249 -1.27 31.85 -1.57
C ASN A 249 -1.04 31.30 -0.15
N ILE A 250 -0.81 30.00 0.06
CA ILE A 250 -0.47 29.51 1.41
C ILE A 250 0.95 30.00 1.77
N LYS A 251 0.99 31.17 2.39
CA LYS A 251 2.18 31.76 3.03
C LYS A 251 2.29 31.38 4.50
N ASP A 252 1.20 30.91 5.08
CA ASP A 252 1.14 30.54 6.47
C ASP A 252 1.83 29.20 6.71
N PRO A 253 2.50 29.03 7.86
CA PRO A 253 3.10 27.75 8.24
C PRO A 253 2.04 26.64 8.28
N ILE A 254 2.41 25.48 7.73
CA ILE A 254 1.67 24.24 7.87
C ILE A 254 2.21 23.49 9.08
N GLU A 255 1.31 22.99 9.93
CA GLU A 255 1.69 22.15 11.06
C GLU A 255 1.72 20.68 10.62
N ILE A 256 2.87 20.03 10.79
CA ILE A 256 3.09 18.62 10.49
C ILE A 256 3.43 17.90 11.79
N SER A 257 2.76 16.80 12.10
CA SER A 257 3.03 16.00 13.29
C SER A 257 3.39 14.56 12.92
N ILE A 258 4.57 14.09 13.34
CA ILE A 258 5.05 12.72 13.15
C ILE A 258 5.32 12.12 14.53
N GLY A 259 4.51 11.15 14.96
CA GLY A 259 4.59 10.62 16.32
C GLY A 259 4.40 11.73 17.35
N ARG A 260 5.43 12.02 18.15
CA ARG A 260 5.43 13.11 19.16
C ARG A 260 6.09 14.39 18.65
N ASN A 261 6.68 14.36 17.46
CA ASN A 261 7.39 15.49 16.88
C ASN A 261 6.41 16.39 16.14
N HIS A 262 6.48 17.69 16.40
CA HIS A 262 5.69 18.71 15.71
C HIS A 262 6.62 19.65 14.95
N TYR A 263 6.26 19.92 13.69
CA TYR A 263 7.03 20.76 12.78
C TYR A 263 6.11 21.84 12.23
N ASN A 264 6.57 23.10 12.27
CA ASN A 264 5.92 24.19 11.56
C ASN A 264 6.72 24.46 10.29
N VAL A 265 6.12 24.20 9.14
CA VAL A 265 6.80 24.20 7.84
C VAL A 265 6.18 25.27 6.96
N ILE A 266 7.01 26.21 6.50
CA ILE A 266 6.59 27.18 5.48
C ILE A 266 6.76 26.49 4.12
N PRO A 267 5.68 26.33 3.33
CA PRO A 267 5.77 25.68 2.02
C PRO A 267 6.63 26.50 1.07
N LYS A 268 7.51 25.83 0.32
CA LYS A 268 8.24 26.43 -0.79
C LYS A 268 7.66 25.91 -2.10
N PHE A 269 7.11 26.82 -2.89
CA PHE A 269 6.63 26.48 -4.22
C PHE A 269 7.81 26.42 -5.20
N THR A 270 7.87 25.34 -5.98
CA THR A 270 8.86 25.13 -7.04
C THR A 270 8.17 24.62 -8.29
N GLU A 271 8.75 24.91 -9.45
CA GLU A 271 8.28 24.28 -10.69
C GLU A 271 8.47 22.76 -10.62
N PRO A 272 7.49 21.97 -11.10
CA PRO A 272 7.62 20.51 -11.14
C PRO A 272 8.73 20.07 -12.09
N ASP A 273 9.65 19.25 -11.59
CA ASP A 273 10.66 18.62 -12.44
C ASP A 273 10.08 17.47 -13.29
N THR A 274 10.88 16.94 -14.23
CA THR A 274 10.45 15.85 -15.11
C THR A 274 10.07 14.58 -14.35
N ILE A 275 10.81 14.23 -13.28
CA ILE A 275 10.54 13.03 -12.48
C ILE A 275 9.20 13.17 -11.78
N PHE A 276 8.94 14.32 -11.18
CA PHE A 276 7.69 14.65 -10.53
C PHE A 276 6.51 14.58 -11.50
N ASN A 277 6.66 15.14 -12.71
CA ASN A 277 5.62 15.07 -13.73
C ASN A 277 5.31 13.62 -14.14
N ILE A 278 6.34 12.78 -14.34
CA ILE A 278 6.14 11.35 -14.65
C ILE A 278 5.42 10.64 -13.49
N LYS A 279 5.84 10.86 -12.24
CA LYS A 279 5.19 10.29 -11.06
C LYS A 279 3.74 10.76 -10.89
N SER A 280 3.47 12.03 -11.20
CA SER A 280 2.11 12.59 -11.19
C SER A 280 1.21 11.90 -12.22
N LEU A 281 1.71 11.69 -13.44
CA LEU A 281 1.00 10.93 -14.47
C LEU A 281 0.79 9.48 -14.04
N SER A 282 1.81 8.80 -13.51
CA SER A 282 1.69 7.44 -12.97
C SER A 282 0.59 7.37 -11.91
N LYS A 283 0.57 8.29 -10.94
CA LYS A 283 -0.50 8.36 -9.93
C LYS A 283 -1.88 8.58 -10.53
N ARG A 284 -2.02 9.41 -11.56
CA ARG A 284 -3.30 9.59 -12.26
C ARG A 284 -3.75 8.31 -12.95
N THR A 285 -2.83 7.49 -13.47
CA THR A 285 -3.21 6.19 -14.06
C THR A 285 -3.88 5.25 -13.05
N ASN A 286 -3.63 5.42 -11.74
CA ASN A 286 -4.28 4.61 -10.70
C ASN A 286 -5.80 4.78 -10.69
N ASN A 287 -6.28 5.95 -11.11
CA ASN A 287 -7.70 6.32 -11.03
C ASN A 287 -8.38 6.34 -12.40
N VAL A 288 -7.71 5.86 -13.45
CA VAL A 288 -8.30 5.80 -14.79
C VAL A 288 -9.49 4.84 -14.79
N THR A 289 -10.60 5.33 -15.29
CA THR A 289 -11.86 4.59 -15.46
C THR A 289 -12.32 4.56 -16.91
N THR A 290 -11.81 5.47 -17.75
CA THR A 290 -12.22 5.61 -19.16
C THR A 290 -11.03 5.58 -20.12
N GLN A 291 -11.30 5.18 -21.36
CA GLN A 291 -10.31 5.20 -22.46
C GLN A 291 -9.81 6.64 -22.74
N ASN A 292 -10.70 7.63 -22.67
CA ASN A 292 -10.33 9.04 -22.91
C ASN A 292 -9.33 9.56 -21.87
N GLU A 293 -9.49 9.22 -20.59
CA GLU A 293 -8.53 9.58 -19.55
C GLU A 293 -7.17 8.92 -19.81
N LEU A 294 -7.17 7.68 -20.26
CA LEU A 294 -5.95 6.93 -20.59
C LEU A 294 -5.20 7.58 -21.77
N ASP A 295 -5.94 7.93 -22.84
CA ASP A 295 -5.40 8.63 -24.01
C ASP A 295 -4.86 10.01 -23.63
N GLN A 296 -5.53 10.73 -22.72
CA GLN A 296 -5.05 12.01 -22.22
C GLN A 296 -3.71 11.85 -21.49
N ILE A 297 -3.59 10.89 -20.57
CA ILE A 297 -2.33 10.64 -19.85
C ILE A 297 -1.21 10.22 -20.83
N GLN A 298 -1.53 9.40 -21.82
CA GLN A 298 -0.58 8.98 -22.85
C GLN A 298 -0.06 10.17 -23.67
N ASN A 299 -0.93 11.12 -24.02
CA ASN A 299 -0.56 12.34 -24.73
C ASN A 299 0.31 13.26 -23.86
N GLU A 300 -0.05 13.44 -22.59
CA GLU A 300 0.74 14.24 -21.65
C GLU A 300 2.15 13.63 -21.45
N LEU A 301 2.26 12.31 -21.32
CA LEU A 301 3.54 11.61 -21.21
C LEU A 301 4.43 11.81 -22.46
N GLN A 302 3.82 11.83 -23.65
CA GLN A 302 4.55 12.08 -24.90
C GLN A 302 5.07 13.52 -25.01
N GLN A 303 4.33 14.49 -24.46
CA GLN A 303 4.70 15.90 -24.44
C GLN A 303 5.81 16.23 -23.42
N LEU A 304 6.11 15.33 -22.47
CA LEU A 304 7.20 15.54 -21.53
C LEU A 304 8.57 15.54 -22.24
N ASN A 305 9.22 16.69 -22.20
CA ASN A 305 10.58 16.89 -22.69
C ASN A 305 11.59 16.23 -21.72
N MET A 306 12.18 15.11 -22.14
CA MET A 306 13.20 14.38 -21.37
C MET A 306 14.61 14.97 -21.52
N PHE A 307 14.81 15.81 -22.54
CA PHE A 307 16.11 16.34 -22.94
C PHE A 307 16.01 17.86 -23.11
N GLY A 308 16.95 18.60 -22.51
CA GLY A 308 17.05 20.06 -22.64
C GLY A 308 17.36 20.75 -21.31
N ASN A 309 17.48 22.08 -21.35
CA ASN A 309 17.77 22.91 -20.16
C ASN A 309 16.66 22.85 -19.09
N HIS A 310 15.48 22.34 -19.43
CA HIS A 310 14.37 22.11 -18.49
C HIS A 310 14.46 20.77 -17.74
N ALA A 311 15.32 19.86 -18.18
CA ALA A 311 15.68 18.67 -17.42
C ALA A 311 16.70 19.07 -16.34
N ASN A 312 16.26 19.92 -15.40
CA ASN A 312 17.01 20.28 -14.20
C ASN A 312 17.29 19.00 -13.40
N GLY A 313 18.46 18.40 -13.63
CA GLY A 313 18.79 17.12 -13.04
C GLY A 313 20.19 16.65 -13.40
N THR A 314 20.77 15.89 -12.49
CA THR A 314 22.02 15.16 -12.66
C THR A 314 21.87 14.10 -13.75
N LYS A 315 22.98 13.49 -14.19
CA LYS A 315 22.95 12.34 -15.10
C LYS A 315 22.11 11.19 -14.52
N ALA A 316 22.15 11.01 -13.19
CA ALA A 316 21.37 10.00 -12.49
C ALA A 316 19.86 10.30 -12.57
N ASP A 317 19.46 11.56 -12.38
CA ASP A 317 18.04 11.96 -12.47
C ASP A 317 17.46 11.73 -13.87
N ARG A 318 18.27 11.97 -14.93
CA ARG A 318 17.84 11.69 -16.30
C ARG A 318 17.66 10.20 -16.57
N GLN A 319 18.60 9.39 -16.07
CA GLN A 319 18.51 7.94 -16.20
C GLN A 319 17.27 7.41 -15.48
N LEU A 320 17.03 7.85 -14.24
CA LEU A 320 15.84 7.53 -13.46
C LEU A 320 14.56 7.98 -14.18
N ALA A 321 14.53 9.18 -14.75
CA ALA A 321 13.37 9.66 -15.50
C ALA A 321 13.09 8.78 -16.74
N ILE A 322 14.14 8.32 -17.44
CA ILE A 322 13.99 7.41 -18.59
C ILE A 322 13.40 6.06 -18.15
N GLU A 323 13.88 5.52 -17.03
CA GLU A 323 13.39 4.27 -16.46
C GLU A 323 11.91 4.39 -16.04
N LEU A 324 11.57 5.42 -15.26
CA LEU A 324 10.19 5.69 -14.84
C LEU A 324 9.24 5.93 -16.02
N ARG A 325 9.72 6.61 -17.08
CA ARG A 325 8.93 6.81 -18.30
C ARG A 325 8.69 5.48 -19.03
N ALA A 326 9.70 4.62 -19.12
CA ALA A 326 9.57 3.32 -19.78
C ALA A 326 8.62 2.39 -19.03
N GLU A 327 8.68 2.40 -17.70
CA GLU A 327 7.75 1.69 -16.81
C GLU A 327 6.32 2.18 -16.99
N LEU A 328 6.09 3.50 -16.87
CA LEU A 328 4.77 4.09 -17.08
C LEU A 328 4.22 3.80 -18.48
N GLN A 329 5.06 3.84 -19.52
CA GLN A 329 4.65 3.52 -20.88
C GLN A 329 4.24 2.04 -21.02
N THR A 330 4.99 1.13 -20.40
CA THR A 330 4.67 -0.31 -20.39
C THR A 330 3.32 -0.55 -19.72
N ARG A 331 3.08 0.14 -18.62
CA ARG A 331 1.82 0.08 -17.88
C ARG A 331 0.63 0.66 -18.64
N LEU A 332 0.79 1.82 -19.29
CA LEU A 332 -0.24 2.41 -20.15
C LEU A 332 -0.60 1.46 -21.31
N ASN A 333 0.40 0.83 -21.94
CA ASN A 333 0.17 -0.16 -22.99
C ASN A 333 -0.64 -1.37 -22.47
N ALA A 334 -0.33 -1.86 -21.27
CA ALA A 334 -1.05 -2.96 -20.65
C ALA A 334 -2.52 -2.57 -20.34
N LEU A 335 -2.75 -1.35 -19.83
CA LEU A 335 -4.11 -0.84 -19.60
C LEU A 335 -4.90 -0.70 -20.90
N HIS A 336 -4.29 -0.18 -21.97
CA HIS A 336 -4.93 -0.11 -23.29
C HIS A 336 -5.30 -1.49 -23.81
N SER A 337 -4.40 -2.48 -23.65
CA SER A 337 -4.68 -3.87 -24.02
C SER A 337 -5.90 -4.43 -23.27
N ILE A 338 -5.98 -4.20 -21.95
CA ILE A 338 -7.12 -4.64 -21.14
C ILE A 338 -8.42 -3.94 -21.56
N MET A 339 -8.40 -2.62 -21.77
CA MET A 339 -9.57 -1.87 -22.22
C MET A 339 -10.06 -2.31 -23.60
N ALA A 340 -9.14 -2.60 -24.52
CA ALA A 340 -9.48 -3.15 -25.84
C ALA A 340 -10.10 -4.54 -25.74
N ASP A 341 -9.62 -5.40 -24.84
CA ASP A 341 -10.21 -6.72 -24.59
C ASP A 341 -11.61 -6.64 -23.98
N ILE A 342 -11.85 -5.71 -23.04
CA ILE A 342 -13.19 -5.42 -22.52
C ILE A 342 -14.12 -4.98 -23.66
N ALA A 343 -13.68 -4.05 -24.50
CA ALA A 343 -14.47 -3.53 -25.60
C ALA A 343 -14.82 -4.60 -26.65
N ARG A 344 -13.92 -5.59 -26.85
CA ARG A 344 -14.16 -6.75 -27.73
C ARG A 344 -14.98 -7.87 -27.07
N GLY A 345 -15.24 -7.79 -25.77
CA GLY A 345 -15.91 -8.85 -25.01
C GLY A 345 -15.07 -10.11 -24.82
N THR A 346 -13.74 -10.04 -24.99
CA THR A 346 -12.83 -11.18 -24.85
C THR A 346 -12.44 -11.44 -23.39
N LEU A 347 -12.53 -10.44 -22.53
CA LEU A 347 -12.16 -10.52 -21.12
C LEU A 347 -13.40 -10.29 -20.24
N ASN A 348 -13.64 -11.19 -19.30
CA ASN A 348 -14.66 -11.00 -18.27
C ASN A 348 -14.31 -9.75 -17.44
N GLN A 349 -15.31 -8.89 -17.16
CA GLN A 349 -15.16 -7.68 -16.34
C GLN A 349 -14.43 -7.94 -15.01
N THR A 350 -14.70 -9.07 -14.37
CA THR A 350 -14.07 -9.46 -13.10
C THR A 350 -12.56 -9.65 -13.27
N ALA A 351 -12.15 -10.44 -14.27
CA ALA A 351 -10.73 -10.66 -14.57
C ALA A 351 -10.02 -9.37 -15.05
N ALA A 352 -10.75 -8.49 -15.74
CA ALA A 352 -10.24 -7.19 -16.16
C ALA A 352 -9.95 -6.27 -14.98
N LEU A 353 -10.89 -6.18 -14.02
CA LEU A 353 -10.72 -5.39 -12.81
C LEU A 353 -9.57 -5.89 -11.94
N ALA A 354 -9.41 -7.22 -11.82
CA ALA A 354 -8.27 -7.82 -11.12
C ALA A 354 -6.93 -7.39 -11.74
N LYS A 355 -6.79 -7.54 -13.07
CA LYS A 355 -5.58 -7.16 -13.80
C LYS A 355 -5.30 -5.65 -13.77
N MET A 356 -6.34 -4.83 -13.89
CA MET A 356 -6.20 -3.38 -13.74
C MET A 356 -5.73 -3.03 -12.34
N ASN A 357 -6.30 -3.64 -11.29
CA ASN A 357 -5.84 -3.40 -9.92
C ASN A 357 -4.39 -3.83 -9.71
N ASP A 358 -3.96 -4.95 -10.28
CA ASP A 358 -2.56 -5.38 -10.17
C ASP A 358 -1.60 -4.37 -10.82
N LEU A 359 -1.90 -3.94 -12.05
CA LEU A 359 -1.15 -2.89 -12.74
C LEU A 359 -1.15 -1.58 -11.97
N ARG A 360 -2.24 -1.27 -11.24
CA ARG A 360 -2.36 -0.01 -10.49
C ARG A 360 -1.29 0.15 -9.43
N TYR A 361 -0.83 -0.95 -8.85
CA TYR A 361 0.09 -0.91 -7.74
C TYR A 361 1.49 -1.38 -8.10
N ALA A 362 1.76 -1.90 -9.31
CA ALA A 362 3.05 -2.49 -9.68
C ALA A 362 4.27 -1.59 -9.40
N ASP A 363 4.09 -0.26 -9.43
CA ASP A 363 5.15 0.75 -9.32
C ASP A 363 5.33 1.32 -7.88
N LYS A 364 4.62 0.76 -6.88
CA LYS A 364 4.77 1.08 -5.45
C LYS A 364 5.37 -0.10 -4.72
#